data_AF-A0A651GWY2-F1
#
_entry.id   AF-A0A651GWY2-F1
#
_cell.length_a   1.000
_cell.length_b   1.000
_cell.length_c   1.000
_cell.angle_alpha   90.00
_cell.angle_beta   90.00
_cell.angle_gamma   90.00
#
_symmetry.space_group_name_H-M   'P 1'
#
loop_
_entity.id
_entity.type
_entity.pdbx_description
1 polymer ?
#
loop_
_entity_poly.entity_id
_entity_poly.type
_entity_poly.pdbx_seq_one_letter_code
_entity_poly.pdbx_strand_id
1 'polypeptide(L)'
;MGSQQRQGWSSTATMAVGSALLLLAAVLLLRPAVSAPGLAPWAAAAFLLAGSSQLLLVRAVRSWRSLSGGVWLGIGLVLLLWPAPSTSVLTGLVGTGLLLVGIIDLVIVLRSRRASAVRFAGAAGGITHGGLGLGVLLWPSMSAFTLGVVLGAWLLLLGMQVLVTARDRQRVPADPGTVPIRRRSVAARLAGGISMLLVAALAVAAAIIIERDTTPDPGDFYASPGELDQAPGSLLRAEVIDDFVGGGTAYRVLYTSRDLVGAPVAKSGVVVMPEGGSVPDGGRPVLAHTHGTIGIDRSCAPSLLDAKHAEQLWGLEGLLADGWIVAAPDYLGLGGEGDHPYLIGRVAAHGTLDIVRAAIELAEGDASPRFAVAGHSQGGHAALFTGQRAAQDAPELELIAVAALAPASDLAAFIEANDGTVLGNLLGAYAVSAWDRVFDDVDAASIVHPAVLPILDRVATTCLAPGPELVALLLQAELLKLGFLLSPIWDTEPWASRIADNTPGGQRFRAPLLLVQGNRDSLIRADIQRAFNDRLCANGQVVEYRELDGAGHLDVSHRAADTVVSWLTERHAGDPAPGTCPTLPPPADTRHAATDPVPSPL
;
A
#
# COMPACT_ATOMS: atom_id res chain seq x y z
N MET A 1 -55.58 -14.22 -29.37
CA MET A 1 -54.18 -14.70 -29.22
C MET A 1 -53.17 -13.58 -28.92
N GLY A 2 -53.34 -12.32 -29.35
CA GLY A 2 -52.31 -11.27 -29.18
C GLY A 2 -52.05 -10.68 -27.79
N SER A 3 -52.96 -10.78 -26.81
CA SER A 3 -52.79 -10.17 -25.47
C SER A 3 -52.00 -11.07 -24.50
N GLN A 4 -52.30 -12.36 -24.45
CA GLN A 4 -51.59 -13.34 -23.61
C GLN A 4 -50.14 -13.54 -24.09
N GLN A 5 -49.90 -13.54 -25.41
CA GLN A 5 -48.56 -13.69 -25.96
C GLN A 5 -47.67 -12.47 -25.64
N ARG A 6 -48.20 -11.24 -25.74
CA ARG A 6 -47.49 -10.02 -25.29
C ARG A 6 -47.22 -10.00 -23.78
N GLN A 7 -48.13 -10.57 -22.99
CA GLN A 7 -47.95 -10.67 -21.53
C GLN A 7 -46.83 -11.67 -21.17
N GLY A 8 -46.76 -12.81 -21.84
CA GLY A 8 -45.68 -13.80 -21.69
C GLY A 8 -44.28 -13.28 -22.06
N TRP A 9 -44.19 -12.48 -23.13
CA TRP A 9 -42.94 -11.83 -23.55
C TRP A 9 -42.48 -10.75 -22.55
N SER A 10 -43.41 -10.01 -21.94
CA SER A 10 -43.05 -9.02 -20.92
C SER A 10 -42.54 -9.66 -19.61
N SER A 11 -43.08 -10.81 -19.22
CA SER A 11 -42.67 -11.51 -17.99
C SER A 11 -41.30 -12.16 -18.11
N THR A 12 -40.96 -12.74 -19.26
CA THR A 12 -39.64 -13.32 -19.53
C THR A 12 -38.56 -12.24 -19.57
N ALA A 13 -38.80 -11.11 -20.25
CA ALA A 13 -37.90 -9.96 -20.24
C ALA A 13 -37.68 -9.38 -18.83
N THR A 14 -38.75 -9.30 -18.01
CA THR A 14 -38.64 -8.82 -16.62
C THR A 14 -37.81 -9.77 -15.76
N MET A 15 -37.94 -11.10 -15.94
CA MET A 15 -37.11 -12.07 -15.24
C MET A 15 -35.64 -11.98 -15.64
N ALA A 16 -35.34 -11.83 -16.93
CA ALA A 16 -33.98 -11.69 -17.42
C ALA A 16 -33.27 -10.45 -16.85
N VAL A 17 -33.95 -9.29 -16.83
CA VAL A 17 -33.41 -8.06 -16.22
C VAL A 17 -33.23 -8.22 -14.70
N GLY A 18 -34.18 -8.86 -14.01
CA GLY A 18 -34.05 -9.15 -12.59
C GLY A 18 -32.85 -10.04 -12.25
N SER A 19 -32.58 -11.06 -13.06
CA SER A 19 -31.40 -11.93 -12.92
C SER A 19 -30.10 -11.20 -13.25
N ALA A 20 -30.07 -10.34 -14.28
CA ALA A 20 -28.90 -9.55 -14.62
C ALA A 20 -28.52 -8.56 -13.50
N LEU A 21 -29.52 -7.95 -12.85
CA LEU A 21 -29.32 -7.10 -11.67
C LEU A 21 -28.67 -7.88 -10.51
N LEU A 22 -29.13 -9.12 -10.24
CA LEU A 22 -28.54 -9.96 -9.19
C LEU A 22 -27.11 -10.41 -9.51
N LEU A 23 -26.81 -10.73 -10.77
CA LEU A 23 -25.46 -11.09 -11.19
C LEU A 23 -24.51 -9.90 -11.05
N LEU A 24 -24.93 -8.71 -11.48
CA LEU A 24 -24.15 -7.49 -11.31
C LEU A 24 -23.95 -7.13 -9.84
N ALA A 25 -24.99 -7.31 -9.02
CA ALA A 25 -24.88 -7.15 -7.57
C ALA A 25 -23.84 -8.10 -6.96
N ALA A 26 -23.84 -9.37 -7.36
CA ALA A 26 -22.86 -10.35 -6.91
C ALA A 26 -21.43 -9.96 -7.33
N VAL A 27 -21.24 -9.46 -8.56
CA VAL A 27 -19.93 -8.97 -9.02
C VAL A 27 -19.45 -7.81 -8.14
N LEU A 28 -20.29 -6.81 -7.91
CA LEU A 28 -19.93 -5.63 -7.11
C LEU A 28 -19.69 -5.94 -5.63
N LEU A 29 -20.38 -6.95 -5.07
CA LEU A 29 -20.21 -7.37 -3.68
C LEU A 29 -19.03 -8.32 -3.47
N LEU A 30 -18.74 -9.20 -4.45
CA LEU A 30 -17.63 -10.16 -4.35
C LEU A 30 -16.30 -9.57 -4.84
N ARG A 31 -16.35 -8.55 -5.70
CA ARG A 31 -15.19 -7.85 -6.27
C ARG A 31 -15.49 -6.35 -6.42
N PRO A 32 -15.57 -5.60 -5.31
CA PRO A 32 -15.78 -4.16 -5.39
C PRO A 32 -14.61 -3.47 -6.10
N ALA A 33 -14.90 -2.46 -6.91
CA ALA A 33 -13.87 -1.72 -7.62
C ALA A 33 -13.14 -0.77 -6.67
N VAL A 34 -11.81 -0.79 -6.69
CA VAL A 34 -10.97 0.06 -5.81
C VAL A 34 -10.67 1.43 -6.41
N SER A 35 -11.09 1.71 -7.64
CA SER A 35 -10.86 2.99 -8.32
C SER A 35 -12.09 3.46 -9.08
N ALA A 36 -12.26 4.78 -9.23
CA ALA A 36 -13.43 5.35 -9.91
C ALA A 36 -13.53 4.95 -11.40
N PRO A 37 -12.43 4.90 -12.19
CA PRO A 37 -12.49 4.35 -13.55
C PRO A 37 -12.86 2.86 -13.57
N GLY A 38 -12.40 2.11 -12.55
CA GLY A 38 -12.78 0.70 -12.40
C GLY A 38 -14.26 0.50 -12.05
N LEU A 39 -14.87 1.42 -11.29
CA LEU A 39 -16.27 1.36 -10.90
C LEU A 39 -17.22 1.88 -11.98
N ALA A 40 -16.81 2.89 -12.75
CA ALA A 40 -17.61 3.57 -13.76
C ALA A 40 -18.36 2.63 -14.74
N PRO A 41 -17.75 1.60 -15.37
CA PRO A 41 -18.46 0.71 -16.28
C PRO A 41 -19.52 -0.14 -15.57
N TRP A 42 -19.27 -0.54 -14.32
CA TRP A 42 -20.23 -1.29 -13.51
C TRP A 42 -21.39 -0.41 -13.04
N ALA A 43 -21.11 0.82 -12.64
CA ALA A 43 -22.12 1.83 -12.33
C ALA A 43 -22.98 2.16 -13.55
N ALA A 44 -22.38 2.30 -14.73
CA ALA A 44 -23.10 2.51 -15.97
C ALA A 44 -24.04 1.34 -16.29
N ALA A 45 -23.55 0.09 -16.22
CA ALA A 45 -24.35 -1.11 -16.41
C ALA A 45 -25.48 -1.21 -15.37
N ALA A 46 -25.21 -0.88 -14.12
CA ALA A 46 -26.17 -0.86 -13.02
C ALA A 46 -27.35 0.07 -13.33
N PHE A 47 -27.06 1.30 -13.76
CA PHE A 47 -28.09 2.28 -14.07
C PHE A 47 -28.86 1.94 -15.34
N LEU A 48 -28.21 1.40 -16.37
CA LEU A 48 -28.91 0.94 -17.57
C LEU A 48 -29.89 -0.20 -17.28
N LEU A 49 -29.47 -1.17 -16.47
CA LEU A 49 -30.33 -2.28 -16.04
C LEU A 49 -31.46 -1.80 -15.12
N ALA A 50 -31.17 -0.91 -14.18
CA ALA A 50 -32.16 -0.33 -13.29
C ALA A 50 -33.22 0.47 -14.08
N GLY A 51 -32.80 1.31 -15.02
CA GLY A 51 -33.69 2.07 -15.89
C GLY A 51 -34.56 1.19 -16.76
N SER A 52 -33.97 0.16 -17.38
CA SER A 52 -34.68 -0.85 -18.16
C SER A 52 -35.73 -1.60 -17.33
N SER A 53 -35.40 -1.94 -16.07
CA SER A 53 -36.33 -2.61 -15.15
C SER A 53 -37.56 -1.74 -14.85
N GLN A 54 -37.38 -0.42 -14.67
CA GLN A 54 -38.49 0.50 -14.40
C GLN A 54 -39.45 0.61 -15.58
N LEU A 55 -38.93 0.60 -16.81
CA LEU A 55 -39.73 0.64 -18.04
C LEU A 55 -40.51 -0.67 -18.26
N LEU A 56 -39.93 -1.82 -17.92
CA LEU A 56 -40.60 -3.13 -18.01
C LEU A 56 -41.67 -3.34 -16.92
N LEU A 57 -41.56 -2.63 -15.80
CA LEU A 57 -42.51 -2.71 -14.70
C LEU A 57 -43.76 -1.81 -14.88
N VAL A 58 -43.86 -1.01 -15.94
CA VAL A 58 -44.95 -0.03 -16.15
C VAL A 58 -46.34 -0.67 -16.29
N ARG A 59 -47.23 -0.46 -15.30
CA ARG A 59 -48.70 -0.29 -15.47
C ARG A 59 -49.32 0.64 -14.39
N ALA A 60 -50.39 1.34 -14.79
CA ALA A 60 -51.25 2.31 -14.05
C ALA A 60 -50.68 3.72 -13.71
N VAL A 61 -49.37 3.91 -13.47
CA VAL A 61 -48.79 5.26 -13.23
C VAL A 61 -47.68 5.53 -14.25
N ARG A 62 -48.10 5.73 -15.51
CA ARG A 62 -47.23 5.68 -16.71
C ARG A 62 -46.19 6.81 -16.77
N SER A 63 -46.50 8.01 -16.30
CA SER A 63 -45.60 9.17 -16.44
C SER A 63 -44.40 9.13 -15.50
N TRP A 64 -44.62 8.87 -14.20
CA TRP A 64 -43.56 8.95 -13.17
C TRP A 64 -42.55 7.81 -13.22
N ARG A 65 -42.99 6.58 -13.51
CA ARG A 65 -42.06 5.45 -13.71
C ARG A 65 -41.24 5.57 -14.99
N SER A 66 -41.81 6.16 -16.04
CA SER A 66 -41.06 6.45 -17.27
C SER A 66 -40.02 7.55 -17.04
N LEU A 67 -40.33 8.55 -16.20
CA LEU A 67 -39.38 9.58 -15.78
C LEU A 67 -38.20 8.97 -14.99
N SER A 68 -38.49 8.14 -13.99
CA SER A 68 -37.44 7.44 -13.21
C SER A 68 -36.59 6.52 -14.09
N GLY A 69 -37.21 5.75 -14.99
CA GLY A 69 -36.49 4.92 -15.96
C GLY A 69 -35.58 5.75 -16.88
N GLY A 70 -36.07 6.90 -17.35
CA GLY A 70 -35.30 7.84 -18.17
C GLY A 70 -34.11 8.46 -17.43
N VAL A 71 -34.26 8.83 -16.15
CA VAL A 71 -33.16 9.34 -15.32
C VAL A 71 -32.04 8.31 -15.21
N TRP A 72 -32.37 7.05 -14.89
CA TRP A 72 -31.36 6.00 -14.79
C TRP A 72 -30.65 5.70 -16.11
N LEU A 73 -31.40 5.63 -17.21
CA LEU A 73 -30.82 5.45 -18.54
C LEU A 73 -29.89 6.62 -18.92
N GLY A 74 -30.28 7.86 -18.58
CA GLY A 74 -29.47 9.05 -18.82
C GLY A 74 -28.16 9.04 -18.05
N ILE A 75 -28.21 8.75 -16.74
CA ILE A 75 -26.99 8.66 -15.91
C ILE A 75 -26.09 7.52 -16.40
N GLY A 76 -26.66 6.35 -16.73
CA GLY A 76 -25.91 5.22 -17.28
C GLY A 76 -25.22 5.54 -18.61
N LEU A 77 -25.88 6.27 -19.51
CA LEU A 77 -25.31 6.70 -20.78
C LEU A 77 -24.19 7.74 -20.60
N VAL A 78 -24.37 8.70 -19.68
CA VAL A 78 -23.32 9.69 -19.35
C VAL A 78 -22.07 8.98 -18.84
N LEU A 79 -22.21 7.99 -17.96
CA LEU A 79 -21.07 7.22 -17.44
C LEU A 79 -20.41 6.32 -18.49
N LEU A 80 -21.15 5.80 -19.48
CA LEU A 80 -20.55 5.06 -20.60
C LEU A 80 -19.69 5.97 -21.50
N LEU A 81 -20.10 7.23 -21.66
CA LEU A 81 -19.40 8.20 -22.52
C LEU A 81 -18.29 8.95 -21.79
N TRP A 82 -18.15 8.74 -20.47
CA TRP A 82 -17.15 9.37 -19.61
C TRP A 82 -16.35 8.28 -18.88
N PRO A 83 -15.26 7.76 -19.48
CA PRO A 83 -14.57 6.56 -18.98
C PRO A 83 -13.73 6.76 -17.70
N ALA A 84 -13.42 8.03 -17.34
CA ALA A 84 -12.62 8.35 -16.15
C ALA A 84 -13.25 9.48 -15.31
N PRO A 85 -14.43 9.26 -14.69
CA PRO A 85 -14.97 10.21 -13.73
C PRO A 85 -14.17 10.12 -12.42
N SER A 86 -13.97 11.24 -11.73
CA SER A 86 -13.42 11.21 -10.36
C SER A 86 -14.40 10.56 -9.40
N THR A 87 -13.91 10.02 -8.27
CA THR A 87 -14.76 9.37 -7.27
C THR A 87 -15.83 10.33 -6.74
N SER A 88 -15.49 11.60 -6.51
CA SER A 88 -16.44 12.63 -6.04
C SER A 88 -17.57 12.88 -7.05
N VAL A 89 -17.24 12.90 -8.35
CA VAL A 89 -18.25 13.05 -9.42
C VAL A 89 -19.17 11.82 -9.45
N LEU A 90 -18.60 10.62 -9.34
CA LEU A 90 -19.37 9.38 -9.35
C LEU A 90 -20.29 9.29 -8.12
N THR A 91 -19.80 9.62 -6.94
CA THR A 91 -20.56 9.74 -5.69
C THR A 91 -21.70 10.73 -5.82
N GLY A 92 -21.43 11.92 -6.39
CA GLY A 92 -22.46 12.94 -6.63
C GLY A 92 -23.56 12.46 -7.57
N LEU A 93 -23.20 11.79 -8.67
CA LEU A 93 -24.14 11.24 -9.66
C LEU A 93 -24.98 10.10 -9.06
N VAL A 94 -24.36 9.16 -8.37
CA VAL A 94 -25.03 8.01 -7.72
C VAL A 94 -25.96 8.49 -6.62
N GLY A 95 -25.47 9.35 -5.71
CA GLY A 95 -26.22 9.88 -4.58
C GLY A 95 -27.43 10.70 -5.03
N THR A 96 -27.24 11.59 -5.99
CA THR A 96 -28.31 12.42 -6.56
C THR A 96 -29.33 11.58 -7.32
N GLY A 97 -28.88 10.60 -8.11
CA GLY A 97 -29.76 9.66 -8.82
C GLY A 97 -30.65 8.86 -7.86
N LEU A 98 -30.07 8.29 -6.80
CA LEU A 98 -30.80 7.55 -5.77
C LEU A 98 -31.81 8.43 -5.03
N LEU A 99 -31.41 9.66 -4.68
CA LEU A 99 -32.28 10.61 -3.99
C LEU A 99 -33.48 11.01 -4.86
N LEU A 100 -33.25 11.36 -6.13
CA LEU A 100 -34.32 11.71 -7.08
C LEU A 100 -35.31 10.56 -7.28
N VAL A 101 -34.81 9.34 -7.38
CA VAL A 101 -35.66 8.14 -7.53
C VAL A 101 -36.46 7.85 -6.27
N GLY A 102 -35.85 8.01 -5.09
CA GLY A 102 -36.56 7.94 -3.81
C GLY A 102 -37.73 8.93 -3.74
N ILE A 103 -37.49 10.19 -4.14
CA ILE A 103 -38.54 11.22 -4.21
C ILE A 103 -39.66 10.82 -5.18
N ILE A 104 -39.32 10.33 -6.38
CA ILE A 104 -40.31 9.89 -7.37
C ILE A 104 -41.16 8.73 -6.81
N ASP A 105 -40.55 7.75 -6.14
CA ASP A 105 -41.25 6.63 -5.51
C ASP A 105 -42.23 7.10 -4.42
N LEU A 106 -41.82 8.03 -3.56
CA LEU A 106 -42.71 8.66 -2.57
C LEU A 106 -43.88 9.42 -3.23
N VAL A 107 -43.63 10.17 -4.31
CA VAL A 107 -44.68 10.88 -5.06
C VAL A 107 -45.69 9.90 -5.68
N ILE A 108 -45.22 8.76 -6.21
CA ILE A 108 -46.09 7.70 -6.73
C ILE A 108 -46.98 7.14 -5.61
N VAL A 109 -46.45 6.94 -4.41
CA VAL A 109 -47.23 6.48 -3.25
C VAL A 109 -48.34 7.48 -2.91
N LEU A 110 -47.97 8.75 -2.75
CA LEU A 110 -48.90 9.84 -2.38
C LEU A 110 -50.02 10.03 -3.42
N ARG A 111 -49.74 9.81 -4.70
CA ARG A 111 -50.72 9.98 -5.80
C ARG A 111 -51.52 8.71 -6.14
N SER A 112 -51.12 7.54 -5.65
CA SER A 112 -51.81 6.27 -5.97
C SER A 112 -53.13 6.13 -5.21
N ARG A 113 -54.26 5.88 -5.90
CA ARG A 113 -55.58 5.63 -5.29
C ARG A 113 -55.90 4.13 -5.05
N ARG A 114 -54.96 3.22 -5.34
CA ARG A 114 -55.15 1.75 -5.26
C ARG A 114 -54.57 1.14 -3.96
N ALA A 115 -54.96 -0.11 -3.69
CA ALA A 115 -54.77 -0.92 -2.47
C ALA A 115 -53.41 -0.80 -1.74
N SER A 116 -53.47 -1.00 -0.42
CA SER A 116 -52.40 -0.81 0.59
C SER A 116 -51.05 -1.45 0.27
N ALA A 117 -51.01 -2.58 -0.44
CA ALA A 117 -49.76 -3.30 -0.75
C ALA A 117 -48.85 -2.56 -1.74
N VAL A 118 -49.42 -1.86 -2.73
CA VAL A 118 -48.63 -1.08 -3.72
C VAL A 118 -48.08 0.20 -3.09
N ARG A 119 -48.87 0.82 -2.19
CA ARG A 119 -48.44 1.98 -1.39
C ARG A 119 -47.28 1.61 -0.46
N PHE A 120 -47.34 0.45 0.17
CA PHE A 120 -46.28 0.01 1.09
C PHE A 120 -44.98 -0.30 0.35
N ALA A 121 -45.02 -1.05 -0.75
CA ALA A 121 -43.82 -1.37 -1.53
C ALA A 121 -43.17 -0.12 -2.15
N GLY A 122 -43.98 0.85 -2.59
CA GLY A 122 -43.48 2.15 -3.06
C GLY A 122 -42.89 2.99 -1.92
N ALA A 123 -43.47 2.95 -0.71
CA ALA A 123 -42.97 3.70 0.43
C ALA A 123 -41.64 3.13 0.95
N ALA A 124 -41.53 1.80 1.02
CA ALA A 124 -40.29 1.11 1.40
C ALA A 124 -39.18 1.38 0.38
N GLY A 125 -39.48 1.29 -0.92
CA GLY A 125 -38.53 1.66 -1.98
C GLY A 125 -38.10 3.12 -1.89
N GLY A 126 -39.06 4.04 -1.75
CA GLY A 126 -38.79 5.47 -1.63
C GLY A 126 -37.91 5.86 -0.44
N ILE A 127 -38.18 5.29 0.73
CA ILE A 127 -37.36 5.50 1.95
C ILE A 127 -35.95 4.91 1.76
N THR A 128 -35.86 3.72 1.15
CA THR A 128 -34.57 3.05 0.92
C THR A 128 -33.69 3.83 -0.06
N HIS A 129 -34.23 4.20 -1.22
CA HIS A 129 -33.51 4.97 -2.24
C HIS A 129 -33.16 6.38 -1.74
N GLY A 130 -34.10 7.07 -1.09
CA GLY A 130 -33.86 8.39 -0.54
C GLY A 130 -32.84 8.40 0.59
N GLY A 131 -32.90 7.43 1.51
CA GLY A 131 -31.96 7.28 2.61
C GLY A 131 -30.55 6.93 2.13
N LEU A 132 -30.41 5.98 1.20
CA LEU A 132 -29.12 5.65 0.59
C LEU A 132 -28.54 6.83 -0.19
N GLY A 133 -29.36 7.52 -0.99
CA GLY A 133 -28.92 8.69 -1.75
C GLY A 133 -28.44 9.83 -0.86
N LEU A 134 -29.16 10.12 0.23
CA LEU A 134 -28.75 11.13 1.20
C LEU A 134 -27.47 10.71 1.95
N GLY A 135 -27.34 9.44 2.33
CA GLY A 135 -26.13 8.92 2.98
C GLY A 135 -24.89 9.01 2.09
N VAL A 136 -25.03 8.72 0.79
CA VAL A 136 -23.96 8.88 -0.20
C VAL A 136 -23.56 10.35 -0.37
N LEU A 137 -24.52 11.27 -0.41
CA LEU A 137 -24.25 12.71 -0.62
C LEU A 137 -23.67 13.42 0.60
N LEU A 138 -24.02 12.97 1.81
CA LEU A 138 -23.49 13.53 3.06
C LEU A 138 -22.17 12.87 3.48
N TRP A 139 -21.65 11.92 2.69
CA TRP A 139 -20.41 11.21 2.98
C TRP A 139 -19.19 12.09 2.66
N PRO A 140 -18.31 12.43 3.63
CA PRO A 140 -17.23 13.40 3.45
C PRO A 140 -16.23 13.04 2.34
N SER A 141 -15.82 11.77 2.28
CA SER A 141 -14.87 11.23 1.29
C SER A 141 -15.21 9.75 1.03
N MET A 142 -15.97 9.49 -0.03
CA MET A 142 -16.45 8.14 -0.34
C MET A 142 -15.53 7.51 -1.37
N SER A 143 -14.96 6.34 -1.06
CA SER A 143 -14.08 5.64 -2.00
C SER A 143 -14.89 4.93 -3.09
N ALA A 144 -14.20 4.53 -4.16
CA ALA A 144 -14.81 3.69 -5.19
C ALA A 144 -15.19 2.31 -4.64
N PHE A 145 -14.44 1.79 -3.66
CA PHE A 145 -14.74 0.52 -3.01
C PHE A 145 -16.07 0.61 -2.26
N THR A 146 -16.22 1.60 -1.37
CA THR A 146 -17.45 1.82 -0.61
C THR A 146 -18.64 2.01 -1.53
N LEU A 147 -18.46 2.82 -2.58
CA LEU A 147 -19.51 3.12 -3.55
C LEU A 147 -19.91 1.87 -4.36
N GLY A 148 -18.95 1.01 -4.68
CA GLY A 148 -19.20 -0.30 -5.29
C GLY A 148 -20.04 -1.21 -4.41
N VAL A 149 -19.73 -1.28 -3.11
CA VAL A 149 -20.51 -2.08 -2.14
C VAL A 149 -21.94 -1.55 -1.99
N VAL A 150 -22.10 -0.23 -1.83
CA VAL A 150 -23.42 0.43 -1.74
C VAL A 150 -24.24 0.15 -3.00
N LEU A 151 -23.63 0.27 -4.18
CA LEU A 151 -24.28 -0.01 -5.46
C LEU A 151 -24.65 -1.50 -5.59
N GLY A 152 -23.77 -2.41 -5.20
CA GLY A 152 -24.02 -3.85 -5.20
C GLY A 152 -25.19 -4.24 -4.28
N ALA A 153 -25.22 -3.69 -3.07
CA ALA A 153 -26.32 -3.90 -2.12
C ALA A 153 -27.65 -3.35 -2.66
N TRP A 154 -27.65 -2.16 -3.26
CA TRP A 154 -28.83 -1.59 -3.90
C TRP A 154 -29.37 -2.47 -5.05
N LEU A 155 -28.48 -2.95 -5.94
CA LEU A 155 -28.86 -3.81 -7.06
C LEU A 155 -29.40 -5.16 -6.61
N LEU A 156 -28.87 -5.71 -5.51
CA LEU A 156 -29.35 -6.94 -4.89
C LEU A 156 -30.83 -6.78 -4.48
N LEU A 157 -31.17 -5.67 -3.80
CA LEU A 157 -32.54 -5.35 -3.40
C LEU A 157 -33.45 -5.16 -4.62
N LEU A 158 -32.99 -4.40 -5.62
CA LEU A 158 -33.76 -4.10 -6.82
C LEU A 158 -34.03 -5.36 -7.65
N GLY A 159 -33.01 -6.19 -7.89
CA GLY A 159 -33.12 -7.44 -8.65
C GLY A 159 -34.11 -8.42 -8.02
N MET A 160 -34.07 -8.58 -6.69
CA MET A 160 -35.06 -9.39 -5.95
C MET A 160 -36.48 -8.83 -6.10
N GLN A 161 -36.67 -7.52 -5.99
CA GLN A 161 -37.98 -6.89 -6.15
C GLN A 161 -38.56 -7.10 -7.55
N VAL A 162 -37.72 -6.98 -8.59
CA VAL A 162 -38.10 -7.23 -9.99
C VAL A 162 -38.53 -8.69 -10.19
N LEU A 163 -37.77 -9.65 -9.66
CA LEU A 163 -38.07 -11.09 -9.78
C LEU A 163 -39.35 -11.49 -9.04
N VAL A 164 -39.58 -10.98 -7.83
CA VAL A 164 -40.82 -11.22 -7.07
C VAL A 164 -42.02 -10.69 -7.86
N THR A 165 -41.89 -9.50 -8.44
CA THR A 165 -42.96 -8.88 -9.23
C THR A 165 -43.24 -9.66 -10.52
N ALA A 166 -42.20 -10.16 -11.20
CA ALA A 166 -42.33 -11.00 -12.39
C ALA A 166 -43.03 -12.32 -12.09
N ARG A 167 -42.67 -12.97 -10.97
CA ARG A 167 -43.27 -14.24 -10.51
C ARG A 167 -44.74 -14.07 -10.10
N ASP A 168 -45.08 -12.97 -9.46
CA ASP A 168 -46.47 -12.63 -9.12
C ASP A 168 -47.32 -12.40 -10.37
N ARG A 169 -46.76 -11.80 -11.44
CA ARG A 169 -47.45 -11.63 -12.73
C ARG A 169 -47.75 -12.95 -13.44
N GLN A 170 -46.94 -13.99 -13.23
CA GLN A 170 -47.16 -15.32 -13.80
C GLN A 170 -48.21 -16.13 -13.04
N ARG A 171 -48.54 -15.76 -11.79
CA ARG A 171 -49.43 -16.52 -10.89
C ARG A 171 -50.90 -16.08 -10.92
N VAL A 172 -51.30 -15.18 -11.82
CA VAL A 172 -52.72 -14.75 -11.94
C VAL A 172 -53.56 -15.92 -12.47
N PRO A 173 -54.53 -16.46 -11.72
CA PRO A 173 -55.43 -17.52 -12.22
C PRO A 173 -56.35 -16.97 -13.31
N ALA A 174 -56.76 -17.83 -14.25
CA ALA A 174 -57.61 -17.47 -15.38
C ALA A 174 -59.09 -17.18 -15.05
N ASP A 175 -59.48 -17.15 -13.77
CA ASP A 175 -60.89 -17.05 -13.36
C ASP A 175 -61.14 -15.90 -12.37
N PRO A 176 -61.99 -14.89 -12.67
CA PRO A 176 -62.22 -13.72 -11.83
C PRO A 176 -63.27 -13.97 -10.74
N GLY A 177 -63.13 -15.07 -9.99
CA GLY A 177 -63.94 -15.39 -8.82
C GLY A 177 -63.15 -15.24 -7.52
N THR A 178 -63.39 -14.15 -6.79
CA THR A 178 -62.98 -13.83 -5.40
C THR A 178 -62.05 -14.84 -4.69
N VAL A 179 -60.73 -14.61 -4.76
CA VAL A 179 -59.77 -15.19 -3.80
C VAL A 179 -59.37 -14.11 -2.78
N PRO A 180 -59.62 -14.30 -1.47
CA PRO A 180 -59.20 -13.33 -0.47
C PRO A 180 -57.67 -13.34 -0.37
N ILE A 181 -57.05 -12.16 -0.54
CA ILE A 181 -55.61 -11.96 -0.30
C ILE A 181 -55.34 -12.26 1.18
N ARG A 182 -54.84 -13.46 1.48
CA ARG A 182 -54.55 -13.93 2.85
C ARG A 182 -53.52 -12.99 3.49
N ARG A 183 -53.87 -12.33 4.61
CA ARG A 183 -52.98 -11.46 5.42
C ARG A 183 -51.58 -12.06 5.71
N ARG A 184 -51.45 -13.39 5.73
CA ARG A 184 -50.17 -14.12 5.88
C ARG A 184 -49.15 -13.87 4.76
N SER A 185 -49.57 -13.60 3.52
CA SER A 185 -48.64 -13.33 2.40
C SER A 185 -48.07 -11.91 2.44
N VAL A 186 -48.76 -10.97 3.07
CA VAL A 186 -48.28 -9.60 3.28
C VAL A 186 -47.23 -9.59 4.40
N ALA A 187 -47.49 -10.25 5.54
CA ALA A 187 -46.53 -10.36 6.64
C ALA A 187 -45.22 -11.05 6.24
N ALA A 188 -45.28 -12.11 5.42
CA ALA A 188 -44.07 -12.79 4.92
C ALA A 188 -43.25 -11.91 3.94
N ARG A 189 -43.93 -11.10 3.12
CA ARG A 189 -43.26 -10.12 2.23
C ARG A 189 -42.66 -8.96 3.02
N LEU A 190 -43.30 -8.55 4.11
CA LEU A 190 -42.81 -7.53 5.04
C LEU A 190 -41.55 -8.00 5.77
N ALA A 191 -41.57 -9.22 6.32
CA ALA A 191 -40.42 -9.82 6.99
C ALA A 191 -39.22 -9.99 6.04
N GLY A 192 -39.46 -10.40 4.79
CA GLY A 192 -38.40 -10.51 3.77
C GLY A 192 -37.76 -9.17 3.41
N GLY A 193 -38.57 -8.12 3.21
CA GLY A 193 -38.07 -6.78 2.89
C GLY A 193 -37.26 -6.14 4.03
N ILE A 194 -37.72 -6.28 5.28
CA ILE A 194 -37.03 -5.77 6.46
C ILE A 194 -35.70 -6.50 6.69
N SER A 195 -35.69 -7.84 6.52
CA SER A 195 -34.46 -8.64 6.69
C SER A 195 -33.40 -8.29 5.64
N MET A 196 -33.81 -8.02 4.40
CA MET A 196 -32.89 -7.61 3.33
C MET A 196 -32.30 -6.20 3.56
N LEU A 197 -33.09 -5.26 4.08
CA LEU A 197 -32.60 -3.93 4.45
C LEU A 197 -31.60 -3.98 5.60
N LEU A 198 -31.85 -4.86 6.59
CA LEU A 198 -30.91 -5.13 7.68
C LEU A 198 -29.59 -5.72 7.17
N VAL A 199 -29.63 -6.70 6.27
CA VAL A 199 -28.42 -7.30 5.68
C VAL A 199 -27.62 -6.30 4.86
N ALA A 200 -28.28 -5.45 4.07
CA ALA A 200 -27.61 -4.37 3.32
C ALA A 200 -26.98 -3.33 4.27
N ALA A 201 -27.69 -2.94 5.33
CA ALA A 201 -27.17 -2.01 6.34
C ALA A 201 -25.99 -2.60 7.11
N LEU A 202 -26.02 -3.90 7.43
CA LEU A 202 -24.91 -4.63 8.07
C LEU A 202 -23.70 -4.76 7.13
N ALA A 203 -23.90 -5.03 5.84
CA ALA A 203 -22.81 -5.08 4.87
C ALA A 203 -22.15 -3.71 4.64
N VAL A 204 -22.96 -2.65 4.60
CA VAL A 204 -22.46 -1.27 4.55
C VAL A 204 -21.72 -0.92 5.84
N ALA A 205 -22.26 -1.24 7.02
CA ALA A 205 -21.59 -1.02 8.29
C ALA A 205 -20.26 -1.79 8.41
N ALA A 206 -20.21 -3.04 7.94
CA ALA A 206 -18.99 -3.84 7.89
C ALA A 206 -17.95 -3.24 6.94
N ALA A 207 -18.36 -2.76 5.75
CA ALA A 207 -17.46 -2.08 4.83
C ALA A 207 -16.91 -0.76 5.43
N ILE A 208 -17.75 0.00 6.14
CA ILE A 208 -17.35 1.23 6.83
C ILE A 208 -16.31 0.95 7.93
N ILE A 209 -16.47 -0.15 8.67
CA ILE A 209 -15.53 -0.57 9.72
C ILE A 209 -14.21 -1.03 9.10
N ILE A 210 -14.27 -1.85 8.03
CA ILE A 210 -13.07 -2.34 7.35
C ILE A 210 -12.27 -1.20 6.71
N GLU A 211 -12.93 -0.21 6.13
CA GLU A 211 -12.29 0.87 5.37
C GLU A 211 -11.76 2.01 6.24
N ARG A 212 -12.36 2.26 7.42
CA ARG A 212 -11.80 3.23 8.38
C ARG A 212 -10.52 2.74 9.06
N ASP A 213 -10.28 1.44 9.09
CA ASP A 213 -9.16 0.84 9.83
C ASP A 213 -7.95 0.48 8.95
N THR A 214 -7.99 0.60 7.62
CA THR A 214 -7.01 -0.09 6.74
C THR A 214 -6.02 0.77 5.96
N THR A 215 -6.34 2.00 5.54
CA THR A 215 -5.35 2.91 4.89
C THR A 215 -5.13 4.18 5.71
N PRO A 216 -4.03 4.30 6.46
CA PRO A 216 -3.71 5.50 7.22
C PRO A 216 -3.55 6.71 6.29
N ASP A 217 -4.34 7.76 6.50
CA ASP A 217 -4.18 9.04 5.80
C ASP A 217 -3.10 9.87 6.51
N PRO A 218 -2.02 10.29 5.82
CA PRO A 218 -1.05 11.22 6.38
C PRO A 218 -1.70 12.59 6.62
N GLY A 219 -2.25 12.77 7.82
CA GLY A 219 -2.92 14.01 8.24
C GLY A 219 -1.98 15.21 8.42
N ASP A 220 -2.48 16.27 9.03
CA ASP A 220 -1.82 17.58 9.12
C ASP A 220 -0.38 17.54 9.67
N PHE A 221 -0.07 16.59 10.55
CA PHE A 221 1.29 16.39 11.08
C PHE A 221 2.34 16.23 9.97
N TYR A 222 2.00 15.52 8.88
CA TYR A 222 2.91 15.17 7.78
C TYR A 222 2.98 16.22 6.67
N ALA A 223 2.11 17.23 6.72
CA ALA A 223 2.10 18.30 5.72
C ALA A 223 3.39 19.11 5.81
N SER A 224 4.05 19.32 4.66
CA SER A 224 5.27 20.14 4.60
C SER A 224 4.94 21.57 5.03
N PRO A 225 5.70 22.16 5.98
CA PRO A 225 5.69 23.60 6.18
C PRO A 225 6.01 24.34 4.87
N GLY A 226 5.45 25.54 4.70
CA GLY A 226 5.64 26.31 3.47
C GLY A 226 7.10 26.76 3.24
N GLU A 227 7.81 27.13 4.31
CA GLU A 227 9.26 27.37 4.29
C GLU A 227 9.96 26.35 5.18
N LEU A 228 10.97 25.68 4.63
CA LEU A 228 11.80 24.71 5.33
C LEU A 228 13.15 25.31 5.68
N ASP A 229 13.67 24.96 6.85
CA ASP A 229 15.08 25.17 7.17
C ASP A 229 15.95 24.51 6.09
N GLN A 230 17.06 25.15 5.74
CA GLN A 230 18.03 24.60 4.80
C GLN A 230 18.96 23.59 5.47
N ALA A 231 19.08 23.61 6.80
CA ALA A 231 19.89 22.67 7.56
C ALA A 231 19.24 21.27 7.54
N PRO A 232 19.94 20.24 7.02
CA PRO A 232 19.44 18.88 7.07
C PRO A 232 19.38 18.39 8.51
N GLY A 233 18.29 17.71 8.86
CA GLY A 233 18.04 17.16 10.18
C GLY A 233 17.35 18.10 11.18
N SER A 234 17.05 19.35 10.81
CA SER A 234 16.33 20.27 11.70
C SER A 234 14.95 19.72 12.06
N LEU A 235 14.64 19.66 13.35
CA LEU A 235 13.36 19.19 13.86
C LEU A 235 12.26 20.23 13.60
N LEU A 236 11.24 19.83 12.86
CA LEU A 236 10.10 20.70 12.50
C LEU A 236 8.92 20.48 13.46
N ARG A 237 8.64 19.23 13.82
CA ARG A 237 7.56 18.83 14.72
C ARG A 237 7.92 17.54 15.45
N ALA A 238 7.39 17.39 16.67
CA ALA A 238 7.44 16.15 17.42
C ALA A 238 6.12 15.95 18.19
N GLU A 239 5.57 14.74 18.14
CA GLU A 239 4.38 14.33 18.89
C GLU A 239 4.63 12.98 19.56
N VAL A 240 4.24 12.85 20.83
CA VAL A 240 4.33 11.57 21.55
C VAL A 240 3.36 10.57 20.94
N ILE A 241 3.81 9.33 20.77
CA ILE A 241 2.98 8.17 20.41
C ILE A 241 2.69 7.40 21.71
N ASP A 242 1.46 7.52 22.20
CA ASP A 242 1.04 6.83 23.43
C ASP A 242 1.10 5.31 23.27
N ASP A 243 1.46 4.61 24.34
CA ASP A 243 1.48 3.14 24.44
C ASP A 243 2.32 2.42 23.35
N PHE A 244 3.35 3.06 22.80
CA PHE A 244 4.18 2.50 21.72
C PHE A 244 5.05 1.32 22.16
N VAL A 245 5.82 1.46 23.24
CA VAL A 245 6.71 0.42 23.79
C VAL A 245 6.92 0.66 25.29
N GLY A 246 7.19 -0.41 26.05
CA GLY A 246 7.59 -0.27 27.46
C GLY A 246 9.04 0.18 27.61
N GLY A 247 9.33 1.02 28.61
CA GLY A 247 10.70 1.45 28.92
C GLY A 247 11.26 2.52 27.98
N GLY A 248 10.43 3.15 27.15
CA GLY A 248 10.81 4.25 26.30
C GLY A 248 9.63 5.12 25.90
N THR A 249 9.87 6.40 25.64
CA THR A 249 8.90 7.33 25.08
C THR A 249 9.13 7.45 23.57
N ALA A 250 8.13 7.10 22.77
CA ALA A 250 8.20 7.23 21.32
C ALA A 250 7.65 8.58 20.87
N TYR A 251 8.37 9.21 19.94
CA TYR A 251 8.01 10.45 19.29
C TYR A 251 7.88 10.21 17.80
N ARG A 252 6.73 10.55 17.24
CA ARG A 252 6.62 10.79 15.82
C ARG A 252 7.24 12.14 15.51
N VAL A 253 8.17 12.20 14.57
CA VAL A 253 8.92 13.41 14.23
C VAL A 253 8.69 13.79 12.77
N LEU A 254 8.71 15.10 12.50
CA LEU A 254 8.86 15.68 11.18
C LEU A 254 10.16 16.50 11.19
N TYR A 255 11.04 16.30 10.22
CA TYR A 255 12.34 16.94 10.14
C TYR A 255 12.70 17.29 8.70
N THR A 256 13.57 18.28 8.51
CA THR A 256 14.12 18.62 7.20
C THR A 256 15.10 17.54 6.74
N SER A 257 15.01 17.11 5.49
CA SER A 257 15.98 16.26 4.81
C SER A 257 16.23 16.79 3.40
N ARG A 258 16.81 15.96 2.53
CA ARG A 258 17.19 16.32 1.15
C ARG A 258 16.70 15.30 0.14
N ASP A 259 16.19 15.79 -0.98
CA ASP A 259 15.81 14.96 -2.13
C ASP A 259 17.04 14.49 -2.95
N LEU A 260 16.79 13.98 -4.17
CA LEU A 260 17.85 13.51 -5.07
C LEU A 260 18.83 14.59 -5.52
N VAL A 261 18.32 15.80 -5.76
CA VAL A 261 19.12 16.93 -6.25
C VAL A 261 19.69 17.76 -5.10
N GLY A 262 19.34 17.40 -3.86
CA GLY A 262 19.82 18.04 -2.64
C GLY A 262 18.92 19.17 -2.15
N ALA A 263 17.72 19.33 -2.71
CA ALA A 263 16.77 20.34 -2.26
C ALA A 263 16.14 19.94 -0.91
N PRO A 264 15.87 20.90 -0.01
CA PRO A 264 15.22 20.63 1.27
C PRO A 264 13.81 20.07 1.10
N VAL A 265 13.49 19.03 1.86
CA VAL A 265 12.18 18.37 1.88
C VAL A 265 11.81 17.96 3.29
N ALA A 266 10.52 18.00 3.65
CA ALA A 266 10.06 17.49 4.93
C ALA A 266 9.95 15.96 4.91
N LYS A 267 10.45 15.30 5.95
CA LYS A 267 10.35 13.85 6.14
C LYS A 267 9.89 13.51 7.55
N SER A 268 9.26 12.36 7.69
CA SER A 268 8.82 11.82 8.96
C SER A 268 9.61 10.58 9.39
N GLY A 269 9.39 10.20 10.64
CA GLY A 269 9.91 8.98 11.24
C GLY A 269 9.51 8.88 12.71
N VAL A 270 10.06 7.87 13.40
CA VAL A 270 9.87 7.63 14.82
C VAL A 270 11.21 7.75 15.54
N VAL A 271 11.24 8.45 16.67
CA VAL A 271 12.38 8.47 17.59
C VAL A 271 11.91 7.93 18.93
N VAL A 272 12.55 6.88 19.44
CA VAL A 272 12.24 6.29 20.74
C VAL A 272 13.35 6.63 21.72
N MET A 273 13.00 7.37 22.76
CA MET A 273 13.90 7.76 23.84
C MET A 273 13.78 6.75 24.99
N PRO A 274 14.89 6.21 25.53
CA PRO A 274 14.84 5.30 26.67
C PRO A 274 14.41 6.04 27.94
N GLU A 275 13.54 5.42 28.73
CA GLU A 275 13.09 5.97 30.01
C GLU A 275 14.05 5.58 31.15
N GLY A 276 14.38 6.57 31.99
CA GLY A 276 15.22 6.34 33.17
C GLY A 276 16.69 6.06 32.85
N GLY A 277 17.45 5.67 33.89
CA GLY A 277 18.91 5.53 33.82
C GLY A 277 19.64 6.89 33.79
N SER A 278 20.91 6.89 34.19
CA SER A 278 21.78 8.07 34.04
C SER A 278 22.26 8.17 32.59
N VAL A 279 22.18 9.37 32.01
CA VAL A 279 22.82 9.68 30.72
C VAL A 279 24.33 9.48 30.88
N PRO A 280 24.99 8.63 30.05
CA PRO A 280 26.42 8.42 30.13
C PRO A 280 27.22 9.70 29.85
N ASP A 281 28.45 9.77 30.35
CA ASP A 281 29.40 10.81 29.95
C ASP A 281 29.62 10.75 28.43
N GLY A 282 29.27 11.83 27.73
CA GLY A 282 29.31 11.89 26.26
C GLY A 282 27.97 11.61 25.55
N GLY A 283 26.89 11.42 26.31
CA GLY A 283 25.52 11.27 25.81
C GLY A 283 25.14 9.84 25.44
N ARG A 284 23.85 9.60 25.25
CA ARG A 284 23.28 8.33 24.80
C ARG A 284 23.59 8.11 23.32
N PRO A 285 24.11 6.94 22.91
CA PRO A 285 24.30 6.65 21.50
C PRO A 285 22.95 6.55 20.76
N VAL A 286 22.98 6.88 19.47
CA VAL A 286 21.81 6.76 18.59
C VAL A 286 21.95 5.54 17.69
N LEU A 287 20.91 4.70 17.62
CA LEU A 287 20.77 3.69 16.57
C LEU A 287 19.81 4.20 15.51
N ALA A 288 20.31 4.39 14.28
CA ALA A 288 19.47 4.55 13.13
C ALA A 288 18.92 3.18 12.68
N HIS A 289 17.62 2.93 12.87
CA HIS A 289 16.98 1.66 12.54
C HIS A 289 16.19 1.79 11.23
N THR A 290 16.72 1.20 10.17
CA THR A 290 16.22 1.34 8.80
C THR A 290 15.35 0.14 8.42
N HIS A 291 14.08 0.39 8.12
CA HIS A 291 13.09 -0.66 7.88
C HIS A 291 13.19 -1.29 6.48
N GLY A 292 12.66 -2.51 6.34
CA GLY A 292 12.51 -3.22 5.07
C GLY A 292 11.41 -2.65 4.18
N THR A 293 11.07 -3.36 3.10
CA THR A 293 10.04 -2.85 2.16
C THR A 293 8.65 -2.93 2.77
N ILE A 294 7.96 -1.78 2.75
CA ILE A 294 6.59 -1.62 3.25
C ILE A 294 5.61 -1.11 2.19
N GLY A 295 6.09 -0.75 1.01
CA GLY A 295 5.33 -0.07 -0.05
C GLY A 295 6.00 1.25 -0.45
N ILE A 296 5.41 1.95 -1.42
CA ILE A 296 5.95 3.20 -1.97
C ILE A 296 4.92 4.36 -1.95
N ASP A 297 3.75 4.11 -1.35
CA ASP A 297 2.70 5.11 -1.15
C ASP A 297 2.89 5.85 0.16
N ARG A 298 2.45 7.11 0.23
CA ARG A 298 2.53 7.93 1.44
C ARG A 298 1.87 7.27 2.64
N SER A 299 0.76 6.57 2.44
CA SER A 299 0.02 5.85 3.49
C SER A 299 0.78 4.66 4.09
N CYS A 300 1.86 4.23 3.47
CA CYS A 300 2.66 3.11 3.96
C CYS A 300 3.63 3.50 5.08
N ALA A 301 3.83 4.80 5.35
CA ALA A 301 4.81 5.27 6.32
C ALA A 301 4.72 4.53 7.67
N PRO A 302 5.82 3.97 8.18
CA PRO A 302 5.77 3.24 9.43
C PRO A 302 5.40 4.13 10.63
N SER A 303 5.73 5.42 10.61
CA SER A 303 5.31 6.37 11.65
C SER A 303 3.79 6.66 11.70
N LEU A 304 3.01 6.24 10.68
CA LEU A 304 1.55 6.27 10.71
C LEU A 304 0.95 5.15 11.55
N LEU A 305 1.74 4.10 11.80
CA LEU A 305 1.31 2.91 12.50
C LEU A 305 1.52 3.08 14.02
N ASP A 306 0.59 2.53 14.79
CA ASP A 306 0.58 2.57 16.26
C ASP A 306 1.58 1.58 16.89
N ALA A 307 1.33 1.13 18.12
CA ALA A 307 2.16 0.15 18.85
C ALA A 307 2.51 -1.12 18.04
N LYS A 308 1.70 -1.53 17.05
CA LYS A 308 2.04 -2.66 16.16
C LYS A 308 3.34 -2.42 15.37
N HIS A 309 3.72 -1.18 15.17
CA HIS A 309 4.97 -0.82 14.51
C HIS A 309 6.21 -1.08 15.37
N ALA A 310 6.08 -0.99 16.71
CA ALA A 310 7.19 -1.29 17.61
C ALA A 310 7.75 -2.71 17.37
N GLU A 311 6.90 -3.67 16.97
CA GLU A 311 7.34 -5.02 16.61
C GLU A 311 8.31 -5.05 15.41
N GLN A 312 8.22 -4.10 14.47
CA GLN A 312 9.11 -4.03 13.31
C GLN A 312 10.50 -3.47 13.66
N LEU A 313 10.62 -2.75 14.78
CA LEU A 313 11.88 -2.29 15.35
C LEU A 313 12.53 -3.43 16.14
N TRP A 314 12.97 -4.47 15.43
CA TRP A 314 13.61 -5.63 16.06
C TRP A 314 14.78 -5.20 16.96
N GLY A 315 14.85 -5.79 18.17
CA GLY A 315 15.85 -5.45 19.18
C GLY A 315 15.56 -4.21 20.02
N LEU A 316 14.43 -3.51 19.80
CA LEU A 316 14.10 -2.24 20.47
C LEU A 316 14.19 -2.31 21.99
N GLU A 317 13.56 -3.28 22.65
CA GLU A 317 13.57 -3.37 24.12
C GLU A 317 15.00 -3.52 24.68
N GLY A 318 15.85 -4.33 24.02
CA GLY A 318 17.25 -4.50 24.41
C GLY A 318 18.06 -3.21 24.23
N LEU A 319 17.84 -2.48 23.12
CA LEU A 319 18.49 -1.20 22.87
C LEU A 319 18.10 -0.14 23.91
N LEU A 320 16.81 -0.05 24.24
CA LEU A 320 16.32 0.88 25.27
C LEU A 320 16.86 0.53 26.65
N ALA A 321 16.93 -0.77 26.99
CA ALA A 321 17.53 -1.24 28.23
C ALA A 321 19.03 -0.90 28.34
N ASP A 322 19.75 -0.92 27.21
CA ASP A 322 21.15 -0.50 27.10
C ASP A 322 21.30 1.04 27.01
N GLY A 323 20.20 1.78 27.02
CA GLY A 323 20.18 3.25 27.07
C GLY A 323 20.36 3.94 25.71
N TRP A 324 20.20 3.22 24.60
CA TRP A 324 20.25 3.77 23.25
C TRP A 324 18.99 4.55 22.89
N ILE A 325 19.16 5.63 22.14
CA ILE A 325 18.07 6.30 21.43
C ILE A 325 17.89 5.58 20.09
N VAL A 326 16.66 5.23 19.72
CA VAL A 326 16.37 4.59 18.43
C VAL A 326 15.71 5.58 17.49
N ALA A 327 16.31 5.85 16.34
CA ALA A 327 15.81 6.76 15.31
C ALA A 327 15.45 5.96 14.05
N ALA A 328 14.17 5.86 13.71
CA ALA A 328 13.64 5.06 12.62
C ALA A 328 13.01 5.95 11.53
N PRO A 329 13.67 6.18 10.38
CA PRO A 329 13.15 7.04 9.33
C PRO A 329 12.07 6.33 8.51
N ASP A 330 11.05 7.06 8.05
CA ASP A 330 10.06 6.50 7.11
C ASP A 330 10.59 6.35 5.68
N TYR A 331 11.72 6.96 5.35
CA TYR A 331 12.18 7.27 3.98
C TYR A 331 11.39 8.40 3.29
N LEU A 332 11.98 8.98 2.24
CA LEU A 332 11.37 10.10 1.51
C LEU A 332 10.08 9.62 0.83
N GLY A 333 9.05 10.47 0.73
CA GLY A 333 7.77 10.14 0.08
C GLY A 333 6.86 9.16 0.82
N LEU A 334 7.31 8.64 1.97
CA LEU A 334 6.48 7.88 2.90
C LEU A 334 6.05 8.82 4.03
N GLY A 335 4.74 8.93 4.25
CA GLY A 335 4.12 9.90 5.17
C GLY A 335 4.15 11.32 4.62
N GLY A 336 5.35 11.87 4.44
CA GLY A 336 5.61 13.18 3.82
C GLY A 336 5.20 13.25 2.34
N GLU A 337 5.24 14.45 1.78
CA GLU A 337 4.92 14.69 0.36
C GLU A 337 6.02 14.18 -0.60
N GLY A 338 5.67 14.00 -1.88
CA GLY A 338 6.58 13.54 -2.93
C GLY A 338 6.56 12.03 -3.14
N ASP A 339 7.32 11.58 -4.14
CA ASP A 339 7.46 10.17 -4.50
C ASP A 339 8.51 9.46 -3.63
N HIS A 340 8.23 8.21 -3.24
CA HIS A 340 9.21 7.40 -2.53
C HIS A 340 10.29 6.85 -3.49
N PRO A 341 11.57 7.26 -3.35
CA PRO A 341 12.66 6.82 -4.21
C PRO A 341 13.16 5.43 -3.77
N TYR A 342 12.32 4.41 -3.98
CA TYR A 342 12.56 3.03 -3.54
C TYR A 342 13.90 2.48 -4.06
N LEU A 343 14.73 1.95 -3.15
CA LEU A 343 16.09 1.47 -3.42
C LEU A 343 17.05 2.50 -4.05
N ILE A 344 16.81 3.80 -3.84
CA ILE A 344 17.77 4.84 -4.24
C ILE A 344 18.65 5.23 -3.05
N GLY A 345 19.87 4.71 -3.06
CA GLY A 345 20.74 4.64 -1.89
C GLY A 345 21.16 6.00 -1.33
N ARG A 346 21.41 6.97 -2.21
CA ARG A 346 21.79 8.33 -1.81
C ARG A 346 20.72 9.00 -0.94
N VAL A 347 19.45 8.91 -1.33
CA VAL A 347 18.35 9.55 -0.60
C VAL A 347 18.00 8.80 0.67
N ALA A 348 18.10 7.47 0.64
CA ALA A 348 17.96 6.66 1.84
C ALA A 348 19.01 7.05 2.90
N ALA A 349 20.27 7.25 2.48
CA ALA A 349 21.35 7.72 3.36
C ALA A 349 21.12 9.14 3.90
N HIS A 350 20.72 10.10 3.06
CA HIS A 350 20.37 11.46 3.52
C HIS A 350 19.32 11.38 4.63
N GLY A 351 18.22 10.68 4.37
CA GLY A 351 17.15 10.46 5.34
C GLY A 351 17.60 9.85 6.66
N THR A 352 18.47 8.84 6.58
CA THR A 352 18.96 8.12 7.74
C THR A 352 19.89 8.98 8.60
N LEU A 353 20.77 9.77 7.98
CA LEU A 353 21.65 10.70 8.69
C LEU A 353 20.86 11.88 9.28
N ASP A 354 19.88 12.38 8.53
CA ASP A 354 19.08 13.54 8.92
C ASP A 354 18.14 13.19 10.10
N ILE A 355 17.60 11.97 10.20
CA ILE A 355 16.83 11.57 11.40
C ILE A 355 17.72 11.40 12.64
N VAL A 356 18.99 11.00 12.48
CA VAL A 356 19.94 10.96 13.62
C VAL A 356 20.16 12.36 14.17
N ARG A 357 20.31 13.36 13.30
CA ARG A 357 20.39 14.77 13.71
C ARG A 357 19.12 15.24 14.43
N ALA A 358 17.94 14.92 13.88
CA ALA A 358 16.67 15.26 14.49
C ALA A 358 16.50 14.60 15.87
N ALA A 359 16.97 13.36 16.03
CA ALA A 359 16.96 12.65 17.31
C ALA A 359 17.93 13.30 18.33
N ILE A 360 19.10 13.75 17.88
CA ILE A 360 20.06 14.47 18.73
C ILE A 360 19.47 15.82 19.18
N GLU A 361 18.83 16.56 18.28
CA GLU A 361 18.15 17.81 18.60
C GLU A 361 17.01 17.59 19.61
N LEU A 362 16.17 16.57 19.38
CA LEU A 362 15.07 16.20 20.27
C LEU A 362 15.53 15.79 21.67
N ALA A 363 16.73 15.24 21.81
CA ALA A 363 17.29 14.81 23.09
C ALA A 363 17.83 15.96 23.96
N GLU A 364 17.84 17.21 23.48
CA GLU A 364 18.20 18.41 24.25
C GLU A 364 19.55 18.34 25.00
N GLY A 365 20.54 17.63 24.44
CA GLY A 365 21.88 17.47 25.02
C GLY A 365 22.13 16.11 25.69
N ASP A 366 21.12 15.24 25.78
CA ASP A 366 21.27 13.89 26.32
C ASP A 366 21.78 12.88 25.29
N ALA A 367 21.85 13.24 24.00
CA ALA A 367 22.35 12.37 22.93
C ALA A 367 23.82 12.62 22.58
N SER A 368 24.50 11.54 22.20
CA SER A 368 25.86 11.55 21.65
C SER A 368 25.84 11.81 20.14
N PRO A 369 26.87 12.45 19.55
CA PRO A 369 27.06 12.45 18.09
C PRO A 369 27.49 11.07 17.55
N ARG A 370 27.78 10.10 18.43
CA ARG A 370 28.11 8.72 18.06
C ARG A 370 26.84 7.95 17.72
N PHE A 371 26.80 7.35 16.53
CA PHE A 371 25.65 6.60 16.07
C PHE A 371 26.03 5.32 15.34
N ALA A 372 25.17 4.32 15.44
CA ALA A 372 25.21 3.12 14.60
C ALA A 372 24.03 3.12 13.63
N VAL A 373 24.11 2.33 12.57
CA VAL A 373 22.98 2.08 11.67
C VAL A 373 22.75 0.58 11.50
N ALA A 374 21.49 0.17 11.58
CA ALA A 374 21.08 -1.21 11.41
C ALA A 374 19.86 -1.29 10.49
N GLY A 375 19.80 -2.30 9.62
CA GLY A 375 18.67 -2.45 8.71
C GLY A 375 18.53 -3.81 8.08
N HIS A 376 17.30 -4.11 7.64
CA HIS A 376 16.94 -5.38 6.99
C HIS A 376 16.39 -5.18 5.58
N SER A 377 16.76 -6.03 4.62
CA SER A 377 16.22 -5.99 3.24
C SER A 377 16.52 -4.63 2.56
N GLN A 378 15.50 -3.85 2.19
CA GLN A 378 15.65 -2.44 1.77
C GLN A 378 16.41 -1.61 2.81
N GLY A 379 16.11 -1.79 4.10
CA GLY A 379 16.82 -1.12 5.18
C GLY A 379 18.28 -1.55 5.27
N GLY A 380 18.59 -2.81 4.94
CA GLY A 380 19.98 -3.26 4.83
C GLY A 380 20.73 -2.52 3.71
N HIS A 381 20.06 -2.24 2.59
CA HIS A 381 20.59 -1.38 1.53
C HIS A 381 20.79 0.06 2.01
N ALA A 382 19.80 0.63 2.70
CA ALA A 382 19.90 1.97 3.30
C ALA A 382 21.05 2.06 4.32
N ALA A 383 21.25 1.05 5.16
CA ALA A 383 22.32 0.97 6.14
C ALA A 383 23.71 0.95 5.47
N LEU A 384 23.88 0.16 4.40
CA LEU A 384 25.12 0.11 3.63
C LEU A 384 25.44 1.46 2.97
N PHE A 385 24.44 2.10 2.34
CA PHE A 385 24.62 3.42 1.74
C PHE A 385 24.89 4.51 2.79
N THR A 386 24.25 4.43 3.96
CA THR A 386 24.54 5.31 5.10
C THR A 386 26.00 5.16 5.52
N GLY A 387 26.50 3.93 5.61
CA GLY A 387 27.91 3.64 5.87
C GLY A 387 28.85 4.31 4.87
N GLN A 388 28.54 4.20 3.57
CA GLN A 388 29.35 4.79 2.50
C GLN A 388 29.32 6.32 2.49
N ARG A 389 28.25 6.94 2.98
CA ARG A 389 27.99 8.39 2.83
C ARG A 389 28.19 9.22 4.09
N ALA A 390 28.14 8.61 5.29
CA ALA A 390 28.20 9.31 6.57
C ALA A 390 29.34 10.34 6.65
N ALA A 391 30.57 9.95 6.29
CA ALA A 391 31.73 10.85 6.38
C ALA A 391 31.66 12.06 5.43
N GLN A 392 30.93 11.95 4.32
CA GLN A 392 30.76 13.04 3.35
C GLN A 392 29.54 13.91 3.69
N ASP A 393 28.42 13.28 4.03
CA ASP A 393 27.13 13.94 4.17
C ASP A 393 26.82 14.39 5.61
N ALA A 394 27.56 13.87 6.59
CA ALA A 394 27.43 14.16 8.01
C ALA A 394 28.77 14.04 8.77
N PRO A 395 29.80 14.84 8.40
CA PRO A 395 31.13 14.76 9.01
C PRO A 395 31.16 15.06 10.50
N GLU A 396 30.12 15.69 11.05
CA GLU A 396 29.92 15.97 12.46
C GLU A 396 29.39 14.77 13.27
N LEU A 397 28.88 13.73 12.59
CA LEU A 397 28.42 12.50 13.22
C LEU A 397 29.53 11.42 13.17
N GLU A 398 29.67 10.68 14.26
CA GLU A 398 30.62 9.57 14.35
C GLU A 398 29.91 8.23 14.13
N LEU A 399 30.01 7.69 12.92
CA LEU A 399 29.49 6.35 12.62
C LEU A 399 30.37 5.27 13.26
N ILE A 400 29.85 4.59 14.29
CA ILE A 400 30.61 3.58 15.05
C ILE A 400 30.50 2.17 14.46
N ALA A 401 29.40 1.84 13.79
CA ALA A 401 29.14 0.51 13.26
C ALA A 401 27.97 0.48 12.27
N VAL A 402 28.02 -0.47 11.33
CA VAL A 402 26.94 -0.76 10.37
C VAL A 402 26.52 -2.23 10.53
N ALA A 403 25.23 -2.49 10.69
CA ALA A 403 24.66 -3.84 10.65
C ALA A 403 23.66 -3.98 9.50
N ALA A 404 23.93 -4.85 8.54
CA ALA A 404 23.09 -5.08 7.37
C ALA A 404 22.60 -6.53 7.36
N LEU A 405 21.28 -6.72 7.42
CA LEU A 405 20.64 -8.05 7.50
C LEU A 405 19.88 -8.33 6.21
N ALA A 406 20.24 -9.42 5.53
CA ALA A 406 19.75 -9.75 4.20
C ALA A 406 19.58 -8.52 3.28
N PRO A 407 20.61 -7.66 3.14
CA PRO A 407 20.48 -6.39 2.44
C PRO A 407 20.23 -6.60 0.95
N ALA A 408 19.50 -5.69 0.30
CA ALA A 408 19.50 -5.61 -1.17
C ALA A 408 20.87 -5.08 -1.68
N SER A 409 21.90 -5.92 -1.60
CA SER A 409 23.33 -5.54 -1.77
C SER A 409 23.86 -5.66 -3.19
N ASP A 410 23.10 -6.33 -4.07
CA ASP A 410 23.38 -6.48 -5.49
C ASP A 410 22.05 -6.41 -6.23
N LEU A 411 21.69 -5.22 -6.72
CA LEU A 411 20.36 -5.01 -7.29
C LEU A 411 20.18 -5.79 -8.60
N ALA A 412 21.22 -5.84 -9.45
CA ALA A 412 21.17 -6.59 -10.71
C ALA A 412 20.96 -8.09 -10.45
N ALA A 413 21.80 -8.70 -9.62
CA ALA A 413 21.69 -10.13 -9.31
C ALA A 413 20.39 -10.45 -8.55
N PHE A 414 19.93 -9.55 -7.68
CA PHE A 414 18.63 -9.68 -6.99
C PHE A 414 17.47 -9.71 -7.99
N ILE A 415 17.39 -8.74 -8.90
CA ILE A 415 16.30 -8.67 -9.87
C ILE A 415 16.34 -9.89 -10.79
N GLU A 416 17.50 -10.24 -11.33
CA GLU A 416 17.68 -11.40 -12.20
C GLU A 416 17.25 -12.70 -11.50
N ALA A 417 17.70 -12.93 -10.27
CA ALA A 417 17.40 -14.16 -9.53
C ALA A 417 15.93 -14.30 -9.13
N ASN A 418 15.17 -13.20 -9.14
CA ASN A 418 13.77 -13.16 -8.73
C ASN A 418 12.79 -12.87 -9.88
N ASP A 419 13.28 -12.76 -11.11
CA ASP A 419 12.43 -12.60 -12.29
C ASP A 419 11.42 -13.76 -12.40
N GLY A 420 10.17 -13.43 -12.68
CA GLY A 420 9.06 -14.39 -12.75
C GLY A 420 8.59 -14.95 -11.40
N THR A 421 9.14 -14.51 -10.26
CA THR A 421 8.61 -14.86 -8.93
C THR A 421 7.56 -13.84 -8.45
N VAL A 422 6.67 -14.23 -7.54
CA VAL A 422 5.63 -13.32 -7.02
C VAL A 422 6.24 -12.13 -6.28
N LEU A 423 7.09 -12.42 -5.31
CA LEU A 423 7.73 -11.39 -4.48
C LEU A 423 8.73 -10.58 -5.31
N GLY A 424 9.48 -11.22 -6.22
CA GLY A 424 10.36 -10.52 -7.15
C GLY A 424 9.62 -9.53 -8.03
N ASN A 425 8.53 -9.96 -8.67
CA ASN A 425 7.72 -9.09 -9.52
C ASN A 425 7.06 -7.95 -8.72
N LEU A 426 6.64 -8.21 -7.48
CA LEU A 426 6.10 -7.18 -6.60
C LEU A 426 7.14 -6.10 -6.28
N LEU A 427 8.34 -6.50 -5.85
CA LEU A 427 9.41 -5.56 -5.52
C LEU A 427 9.97 -4.86 -6.77
N GLY A 428 10.05 -5.58 -7.89
CA GLY A 428 10.39 -5.01 -9.19
C GLY A 428 9.36 -3.99 -9.66
N ALA A 429 8.06 -4.23 -9.43
CA ALA A 429 7.02 -3.25 -9.71
C ALA A 429 7.19 -1.98 -8.87
N TYR A 430 7.54 -2.10 -7.59
CA TYR A 430 7.88 -0.91 -6.79
C TYR A 430 9.09 -0.15 -7.33
N ALA A 431 10.17 -0.86 -7.68
CA ALA A 431 11.36 -0.23 -8.24
C ALA A 431 11.05 0.49 -9.56
N VAL A 432 10.40 -0.20 -10.50
CA VAL A 432 10.01 0.38 -11.79
C VAL A 432 9.11 1.60 -11.60
N SER A 433 8.06 1.49 -10.79
CA SER A 433 7.14 2.62 -10.53
C SER A 433 7.80 3.79 -9.81
N ALA A 434 8.67 3.53 -8.84
CA ALA A 434 9.38 4.59 -8.14
C ALA A 434 10.37 5.29 -9.08
N TRP A 435 11.13 4.53 -9.87
CA TRP A 435 12.20 5.07 -10.69
C TRP A 435 11.64 5.86 -11.87
N ASP A 436 10.55 5.40 -12.49
CA ASP A 436 9.81 6.13 -13.53
C ASP A 436 9.32 7.52 -13.08
N ARG A 437 8.94 7.65 -11.80
CA ARG A 437 8.48 8.93 -11.23
C ARG A 437 9.61 9.86 -10.81
N VAL A 438 10.80 9.31 -10.57
CA VAL A 438 11.88 9.99 -9.86
C VAL A 438 13.08 10.31 -10.76
N PHE A 439 13.31 9.51 -11.80
CA PHE A 439 14.39 9.74 -12.77
C PHE A 439 13.83 10.19 -14.12
N ASP A 440 14.21 11.39 -14.56
CA ASP A 440 13.75 11.95 -15.85
C ASP A 440 14.23 11.17 -17.09
N ASP A 441 15.26 10.33 -16.94
CA ASP A 441 15.85 9.58 -18.04
C ASP A 441 15.35 8.12 -18.14
N VAL A 442 14.57 7.63 -17.17
CA VAL A 442 13.99 6.28 -17.24
C VAL A 442 12.50 6.37 -17.61
N ASP A 443 12.02 5.38 -18.36
CA ASP A 443 10.62 5.25 -18.77
C ASP A 443 10.19 3.80 -18.55
N ALA A 444 9.23 3.57 -17.66
CA ALA A 444 8.70 2.23 -17.39
C ALA A 444 8.14 1.58 -18.65
N ALA A 445 7.49 2.33 -19.55
CA ALA A 445 6.89 1.80 -20.77
C ALA A 445 7.95 1.24 -21.75
N SER A 446 9.23 1.59 -21.58
CA SER A 446 10.33 1.03 -22.36
C SER A 446 10.75 -0.38 -21.94
N ILE A 447 10.48 -0.77 -20.68
CA ILE A 447 10.94 -2.04 -20.11
C ILE A 447 9.84 -2.96 -19.62
N VAL A 448 8.58 -2.50 -19.47
CA VAL A 448 7.45 -3.36 -19.09
C VAL A 448 6.46 -3.57 -20.23
N HIS A 449 5.73 -4.69 -20.16
CA HIS A 449 4.64 -4.95 -21.10
C HIS A 449 3.51 -3.91 -20.89
N PRO A 450 2.96 -3.25 -21.92
CA PRO A 450 1.94 -2.21 -21.74
C PRO A 450 0.69 -2.67 -20.96
N ALA A 451 0.39 -3.97 -21.02
CA ALA A 451 -0.72 -4.59 -20.29
C ALA A 451 -0.54 -4.57 -18.76
N VAL A 452 0.68 -4.39 -18.25
CA VAL A 452 0.97 -4.36 -16.81
C VAL A 452 1.02 -2.96 -16.21
N LEU A 453 1.03 -1.89 -17.02
CA LEU A 453 1.04 -0.51 -16.51
C LEU A 453 -0.11 -0.24 -15.51
N PRO A 454 -1.36 -0.68 -15.74
CA PRO A 454 -2.43 -0.50 -14.74
C PRO A 454 -2.23 -1.33 -13.47
N ILE A 455 -1.42 -2.40 -13.52
CA ILE A 455 -1.06 -3.21 -12.35
C ILE A 455 0.04 -2.49 -11.56
N LEU A 456 1.03 -1.89 -12.25
CA LEU A 456 2.05 -1.06 -11.62
C LEU A 456 1.43 0.09 -10.82
N ASP A 457 0.49 0.83 -11.39
CA ASP A 457 -0.22 1.91 -10.69
C ASP A 457 -0.90 1.41 -9.41
N ARG A 458 -1.48 0.20 -9.45
CA ARG A 458 -2.18 -0.36 -8.29
C ARG A 458 -1.22 -0.89 -7.23
N VAL A 459 -0.14 -1.55 -7.65
CA VAL A 459 0.93 -1.97 -6.74
C VAL A 459 1.50 -0.75 -6.03
N ALA A 460 1.77 0.33 -6.78
CA ALA A 460 2.35 1.56 -6.25
C ALA A 460 1.52 2.22 -5.13
N THR A 461 0.19 2.05 -5.15
CA THR A 461 -0.72 2.60 -4.12
C THR A 461 -1.10 1.58 -3.04
N THR A 462 -0.38 0.45 -2.91
CA THR A 462 -0.69 -0.61 -1.94
C THR A 462 0.51 -0.88 -1.04
N CYS A 463 0.27 -0.99 0.27
CA CYS A 463 1.29 -1.27 1.27
C CYS A 463 1.48 -2.78 1.52
N LEU A 464 2.67 -3.18 1.96
CA LEU A 464 2.98 -4.53 2.44
C LEU A 464 2.55 -4.65 3.91
N ALA A 465 1.24 -4.55 4.16
CA ALA A 465 0.65 -4.70 5.48
C ALA A 465 -0.01 -6.08 5.65
N PRO A 466 0.13 -6.77 6.80
CA PRO A 466 -0.58 -8.01 7.05
C PRO A 466 -2.09 -7.83 6.94
N GLY A 467 -2.77 -8.66 6.14
CA GLY A 467 -4.23 -8.61 6.02
C GLY A 467 -4.75 -8.90 4.61
N PRO A 468 -6.03 -8.56 4.34
CA PRO A 468 -6.66 -8.75 3.03
C PRO A 468 -5.95 -8.02 1.89
N GLU A 469 -5.31 -6.88 2.19
CA GLU A 469 -4.54 -6.08 1.22
C GLU A 469 -3.32 -6.84 0.71
N LEU A 470 -2.55 -7.49 1.59
CA LEU A 470 -1.45 -8.35 1.18
C LEU A 470 -1.92 -9.49 0.26
N VAL A 471 -3.08 -10.10 0.54
CA VAL A 471 -3.63 -11.14 -0.34
C VAL A 471 -3.97 -10.56 -1.72
N ALA A 472 -4.63 -9.39 -1.76
CA ALA A 472 -4.96 -8.72 -3.01
C ALA A 472 -3.70 -8.31 -3.80
N LEU A 473 -2.67 -7.85 -3.10
CA LEU A 473 -1.37 -7.47 -3.67
C LEU A 473 -0.64 -8.69 -4.25
N LEU A 474 -0.58 -9.80 -3.51
CA LEU A 474 0.03 -11.04 -3.99
C LEU A 474 -0.71 -11.61 -5.21
N LEU A 475 -2.04 -11.51 -5.26
CA LEU A 475 -2.81 -11.90 -6.45
C LEU A 475 -2.50 -11.03 -7.66
N GLN A 476 -2.25 -9.74 -7.47
CA GLN A 476 -1.81 -8.84 -8.56
C GLN A 476 -0.39 -9.16 -9.01
N ALA A 477 0.51 -9.42 -8.07
CA ALA A 477 1.87 -9.84 -8.38
C ALA A 477 1.91 -11.20 -9.11
N GLU A 478 0.97 -12.10 -8.84
CA GLU A 478 0.80 -13.34 -9.61
C GLU A 478 0.44 -13.06 -11.09
N LEU A 479 -0.35 -12.01 -11.37
CA LEU A 479 -0.66 -11.61 -12.74
C LEU A 479 0.57 -11.08 -13.49
N LEU A 480 1.53 -10.48 -12.78
CA LEU A 480 2.79 -10.00 -13.39
C LEU A 480 3.64 -11.15 -13.96
N LYS A 481 3.45 -12.40 -13.49
CA LYS A 481 4.11 -13.57 -14.09
C LYS A 481 3.70 -13.85 -15.54
N LEU A 482 2.58 -13.29 -16.00
CA LEU A 482 2.13 -13.43 -17.39
C LEU A 482 2.96 -12.60 -18.38
N GLY A 483 3.87 -11.76 -17.88
CA GLY A 483 4.80 -10.95 -18.67
C GLY A 483 4.99 -9.58 -18.02
N PHE A 484 5.97 -9.47 -17.13
CA PHE A 484 6.29 -8.22 -16.45
C PHE A 484 7.28 -7.40 -17.29
N LEU A 485 8.55 -7.85 -17.35
CA LEU A 485 9.62 -7.20 -18.09
C LEU A 485 9.63 -7.63 -19.55
N LEU A 486 9.80 -6.67 -20.47
CA LEU A 486 10.06 -6.89 -21.90
C LEU A 486 11.55 -7.14 -22.17
N SER A 487 12.41 -6.52 -21.36
CA SER A 487 13.86 -6.61 -21.47
C SER A 487 14.47 -6.72 -20.07
N PRO A 488 15.61 -7.40 -19.91
CA PRO A 488 16.32 -7.48 -18.64
C PRO A 488 16.76 -6.07 -18.22
N ILE A 489 16.12 -5.50 -17.19
CA ILE A 489 16.40 -4.11 -16.76
C ILE A 489 17.83 -3.94 -16.23
N TRP A 490 18.47 -5.03 -15.81
CA TRP A 490 19.87 -5.07 -15.39
C TRP A 490 20.87 -4.94 -16.55
N ASP A 491 20.45 -5.16 -17.80
CA ASP A 491 21.30 -5.04 -19.00
C ASP A 491 20.78 -3.99 -20.02
N THR A 492 19.73 -3.25 -19.67
CA THR A 492 19.08 -2.28 -20.58
C THR A 492 19.33 -0.85 -20.11
N GLU A 493 19.93 0.00 -20.94
CA GLU A 493 20.12 1.42 -20.60
C GLU A 493 18.83 2.24 -20.75
N PRO A 494 18.60 3.27 -19.90
CA PRO A 494 19.48 3.75 -18.81
C PRO A 494 19.32 3.00 -17.47
N TRP A 495 18.44 1.99 -17.40
CA TRP A 495 18.16 1.24 -16.18
C TRP A 495 19.39 0.55 -15.60
N ALA A 496 20.21 -0.08 -16.44
CA ALA A 496 21.45 -0.75 -16.01
C ALA A 496 22.40 0.22 -15.27
N SER A 497 22.60 1.43 -15.82
CA SER A 497 23.39 2.47 -15.15
C SER A 497 22.77 2.89 -13.81
N ARG A 498 21.44 3.08 -13.74
CA ARG A 498 20.75 3.44 -12.49
C ARG A 498 20.81 2.32 -11.44
N ILE A 499 20.78 1.06 -11.85
CA ILE A 499 20.96 -0.12 -11.00
C ILE A 499 22.38 -0.15 -10.43
N ALA A 500 23.39 0.12 -11.26
CA ALA A 500 24.78 0.18 -10.83
C ALA A 500 25.01 1.33 -9.81
N ASP A 501 24.49 2.53 -10.09
CA ASP A 501 24.59 3.69 -9.19
C ASP A 501 23.97 3.46 -7.81
N ASN A 502 22.94 2.59 -7.75
CA ASN A 502 22.20 2.26 -6.55
C ASN A 502 22.55 0.89 -5.96
N THR A 503 23.65 0.28 -6.39
CA THR A 503 24.19 -0.95 -5.79
C THR A 503 25.32 -0.60 -4.80
N PRO A 504 25.21 -0.98 -3.50
CA PRO A 504 26.21 -0.63 -2.50
C PRO A 504 27.50 -1.47 -2.64
N GLY A 505 28.55 -1.08 -1.91
CA GLY A 505 29.81 -1.84 -1.81
C GLY A 505 30.87 -1.51 -2.85
N GLY A 506 30.62 -0.56 -3.76
CA GLY A 506 31.65 -0.03 -4.68
C GLY A 506 32.76 0.79 -3.99
N GLN A 507 32.57 1.17 -2.73
CA GLN A 507 33.54 1.95 -1.93
C GLN A 507 33.58 1.43 -0.50
N ARG A 508 34.77 1.34 0.09
CA ARG A 508 34.95 1.02 1.51
C ARG A 508 34.57 2.20 2.40
N PHE A 509 34.07 1.91 3.59
CA PHE A 509 33.81 2.90 4.64
C PHE A 509 34.54 2.53 5.94
N ARG A 510 34.73 3.52 6.83
CA ARG A 510 35.59 3.38 8.02
C ARG A 510 34.99 2.47 9.10
N ALA A 511 33.69 2.56 9.31
CA ALA A 511 33.02 1.78 10.34
C ALA A 511 33.06 0.27 10.02
N PRO A 512 33.18 -0.61 11.03
CA PRO A 512 33.03 -2.04 10.82
C PRO A 512 31.61 -2.39 10.36
N LEU A 513 31.50 -3.47 9.58
CA LEU A 513 30.25 -3.99 9.05
C LEU A 513 29.95 -5.38 9.61
N LEU A 514 28.79 -5.56 10.21
CA LEU A 514 28.17 -6.87 10.44
C LEU A 514 27.20 -7.15 9.29
N LEU A 515 27.48 -8.20 8.51
CA LEU A 515 26.60 -8.68 7.44
C LEU A 515 25.96 -9.99 7.88
N VAL A 516 24.64 -10.00 8.08
CA VAL A 516 23.89 -11.20 8.51
C VAL A 516 23.00 -11.70 7.39
N GLN A 517 22.99 -12.99 7.13
CA GLN A 517 22.18 -13.61 6.08
C GLN A 517 21.52 -14.90 6.56
N GLY A 518 20.28 -15.17 6.15
CA GLY A 518 19.65 -16.47 6.35
C GLY A 518 20.01 -17.43 5.21
N ASN A 519 20.40 -18.66 5.52
CA ASN A 519 20.78 -19.63 4.47
C ASN A 519 19.59 -20.19 3.67
N ARG A 520 18.35 -19.99 4.15
CA ARG A 520 17.10 -20.36 3.46
C ARG A 520 16.38 -19.16 2.86
N ASP A 521 17.04 -18.02 2.77
CA ASP A 521 16.49 -16.83 2.14
C ASP A 521 16.24 -17.08 0.65
N SER A 522 14.96 -17.06 0.27
CA SER A 522 14.50 -17.32 -1.09
C SER A 522 14.36 -16.06 -1.93
N LEU A 523 14.62 -14.88 -1.36
CA LEU A 523 14.46 -13.58 -2.01
C LEU A 523 15.83 -12.93 -2.21
N ILE A 524 16.52 -12.67 -1.10
CA ILE A 524 17.90 -12.21 -1.09
C ILE A 524 18.79 -13.42 -0.84
N ARG A 525 19.07 -14.16 -1.91
CA ARG A 525 19.70 -15.48 -1.80
C ARG A 525 21.09 -15.40 -1.16
N ALA A 526 21.42 -16.39 -0.35
CA ALA A 526 22.69 -16.42 0.39
C ALA A 526 23.93 -16.50 -0.53
N ASP A 527 23.82 -17.07 -1.73
CA ASP A 527 24.90 -17.08 -2.72
C ASP A 527 25.24 -15.67 -3.23
N ILE A 528 24.22 -14.82 -3.45
CA ILE A 528 24.42 -13.41 -3.81
C ILE A 528 25.13 -12.67 -2.67
N GLN A 529 24.73 -12.91 -1.41
CA GLN A 529 25.41 -12.28 -0.28
C GLN A 529 26.84 -12.73 -0.06
N ARG A 530 27.14 -14.02 -0.27
CA ARG A 530 28.52 -14.50 -0.20
C ARG A 530 29.40 -13.80 -1.23
N ALA A 531 28.91 -13.64 -2.47
CA ALA A 531 29.62 -12.89 -3.50
C ALA A 531 29.80 -11.40 -3.12
N PHE A 532 28.78 -10.79 -2.51
CA PHE A 532 28.90 -9.42 -1.99
C PHE A 532 29.95 -9.31 -0.88
N ASN A 533 29.96 -10.24 0.08
CA ASN A 533 30.98 -10.32 1.13
C ASN A 533 32.39 -10.43 0.52
N ASP A 534 32.58 -11.29 -0.48
CA ASP A 534 33.87 -11.45 -1.16
C ASP A 534 34.35 -10.14 -1.79
N ARG A 535 33.44 -9.37 -2.43
CA ARG A 535 33.75 -8.03 -2.96
C ARG A 535 34.17 -7.05 -1.87
N LEU A 536 33.45 -7.04 -0.75
CA LEU A 536 33.79 -6.17 0.39
C LEU A 536 35.16 -6.52 0.97
N CYS A 537 35.45 -7.81 1.13
CA CYS A 537 36.75 -8.29 1.58
C CYS A 537 37.87 -7.91 0.61
N ALA A 538 37.67 -8.06 -0.70
CA ALA A 538 38.63 -7.65 -1.72
C ALA A 538 38.91 -6.14 -1.69
N ASN A 539 37.92 -5.32 -1.34
CA ASN A 539 38.05 -3.87 -1.19
C ASN A 539 38.59 -3.43 0.19
N GLY A 540 38.95 -4.38 1.06
CA GLY A 540 39.54 -4.12 2.37
C GLY A 540 38.56 -3.56 3.41
N GLN A 541 37.26 -3.80 3.25
CA GLN A 541 36.27 -3.49 4.26
C GLN A 541 36.45 -4.41 5.48
N VAL A 542 36.31 -3.88 6.69
CA VAL A 542 36.25 -4.69 7.91
C VAL A 542 34.84 -5.26 8.02
N VAL A 543 34.68 -6.53 7.64
CA VAL A 543 33.38 -7.23 7.63
C VAL A 543 33.43 -8.46 8.51
N GLU A 544 32.40 -8.61 9.32
CA GLU A 544 31.99 -9.87 9.93
C GLU A 544 30.75 -10.40 9.21
N TYR A 545 30.88 -11.53 8.53
CA TYR A 545 29.77 -12.21 7.85
C TYR A 545 29.24 -13.36 8.70
N ARG A 546 27.94 -13.34 8.98
CA ARG A 546 27.24 -14.39 9.74
C ARG A 546 26.09 -14.95 8.92
N GLU A 547 26.16 -16.24 8.61
CA GLU A 547 25.06 -16.96 7.96
C GLU A 547 24.29 -17.79 8.99
N LEU A 548 22.99 -17.53 9.14
CA LEU A 548 22.12 -18.18 10.11
C LEU A 548 21.43 -19.40 9.49
N ASP A 549 21.60 -20.54 10.14
CA ASP A 549 20.99 -21.80 9.69
C ASP A 549 19.47 -21.81 9.89
N GLY A 550 18.74 -22.22 8.85
CA GLY A 550 17.29 -22.36 8.88
C GLY A 550 16.52 -21.04 8.86
N ALA A 551 17.19 -19.88 8.82
CA ALA A 551 16.56 -18.58 8.72
C ALA A 551 16.24 -18.22 7.25
N GLY A 552 15.06 -17.67 7.01
CA GLY A 552 14.61 -17.16 5.72
C GLY A 552 14.68 -15.63 5.65
N HIS A 553 14.11 -15.05 4.59
CA HIS A 553 14.18 -13.60 4.38
C HIS A 553 13.48 -12.80 5.48
N LEU A 554 12.28 -13.21 5.88
CA LEU A 554 11.40 -12.43 6.75
C LEU A 554 11.77 -12.52 8.23
N ASP A 555 12.39 -13.62 8.66
CA ASP A 555 12.64 -13.88 10.09
C ASP A 555 14.11 -13.71 10.49
N VAL A 556 15.04 -13.52 9.55
CA VAL A 556 16.47 -13.32 9.85
C VAL A 556 16.72 -12.14 10.78
N SER A 557 15.99 -11.03 10.63
CA SER A 557 16.15 -9.83 11.45
C SER A 557 15.79 -10.06 12.91
N HIS A 558 14.62 -10.67 13.15
CA HIS A 558 14.16 -11.01 14.50
C HIS A 558 15.05 -12.07 15.15
N ARG A 559 15.47 -13.10 14.40
CA ARG A 559 16.38 -14.14 14.93
C ARG A 559 17.77 -13.60 15.28
N ALA A 560 18.24 -12.58 14.55
CA ALA A 560 19.54 -11.97 14.75
C ALA A 560 19.50 -10.79 15.75
N ALA A 561 18.32 -10.35 16.21
CA ALA A 561 18.16 -9.10 16.95
C ALA A 561 19.11 -8.99 18.14
N ASP A 562 19.06 -9.93 19.09
CA ASP A 562 19.93 -9.93 20.28
C ASP A 562 21.42 -9.93 19.91
N THR A 563 21.75 -10.66 18.85
CA THR A 563 23.12 -10.77 18.34
C THR A 563 23.61 -9.45 17.77
N VAL A 564 22.76 -8.74 17.02
CA VAL A 564 23.07 -7.42 16.48
C VAL A 564 23.18 -6.39 17.59
N VAL A 565 22.24 -6.37 18.54
CA VAL A 565 22.27 -5.45 19.69
C VAL A 565 23.57 -5.63 20.47
N SER A 566 23.92 -6.86 20.85
CA SER A 566 25.20 -7.16 21.52
C SER A 566 26.39 -6.67 20.71
N TRP A 567 26.43 -6.96 19.41
CA TRP A 567 27.55 -6.58 18.55
C TRP A 567 27.69 -5.06 18.42
N LEU A 568 26.58 -4.32 18.33
CA LEU A 568 26.59 -2.86 18.29
C LEU A 568 27.04 -2.26 19.62
N THR A 569 26.57 -2.81 20.75
CA THR A 569 26.98 -2.39 22.10
C THR A 569 28.48 -2.59 22.32
N GLU A 570 29.06 -3.71 21.87
CA GLU A 570 30.52 -3.93 21.90
C GLU A 570 31.30 -2.85 21.10
N ARG A 571 30.83 -2.49 19.90
CA ARG A 571 31.47 -1.44 19.08
C ARG A 571 31.33 -0.06 19.73
N HIS A 572 30.20 0.22 20.37
CA HIS A 572 30.03 1.45 21.14
C HIS A 572 31.03 1.55 22.31
N ALA A 573 31.26 0.43 23.01
CA ALA A 573 32.22 0.30 24.09
C ALA A 573 33.70 0.38 23.65
N GLY A 574 33.96 0.33 22.33
CA GLY A 574 35.30 0.45 21.76
C GLY A 574 36.00 -0.89 21.51
N ASP A 575 35.28 -2.02 21.62
CA ASP A 575 35.85 -3.32 21.30
C ASP A 575 36.15 -3.42 19.80
N PRO A 576 37.30 -4.01 19.40
CA PRO A 576 37.64 -4.16 18.00
C PRO A 576 36.66 -5.11 17.30
N ALA A 577 36.24 -4.77 16.08
CA ALA A 577 35.41 -5.66 15.29
C ALA A 577 36.20 -6.89 14.82
N PRO A 578 35.65 -8.11 14.98
CA PRO A 578 36.24 -9.28 14.34
C PRO A 578 36.08 -9.15 12.81
N GLY A 579 37.03 -9.74 12.07
CA GLY A 579 36.97 -9.81 10.61
C GLY A 579 36.89 -11.26 10.16
N THR A 580 35.92 -11.59 9.31
CA THR A 580 35.79 -12.93 8.69
C THR A 580 36.36 -12.97 7.27
N CYS A 581 36.90 -11.85 6.79
CA CYS A 581 37.56 -11.82 5.49
C CYS A 581 38.78 -12.74 5.48
N PRO A 582 39.01 -13.50 4.38
CA PRO A 582 40.22 -14.28 4.22
C PRO A 582 41.45 -13.37 4.35
N THR A 583 42.47 -13.81 5.08
CA THR A 583 43.76 -13.13 5.05
C THR A 583 44.35 -13.29 3.65
N LEU A 584 44.37 -12.21 2.87
CA LEU A 584 45.02 -12.24 1.56
C LEU A 584 46.52 -12.54 1.77
N PRO A 585 47.13 -13.49 1.02
CA PRO A 585 48.57 -13.66 1.08
C PRO A 585 49.24 -12.34 0.69
N PRO A 586 50.36 -11.97 1.32
CA PRO A 586 51.09 -10.75 0.97
C PRO A 586 51.41 -10.78 -0.54
N PRO A 587 51.33 -9.64 -1.25
CA PRO A 587 51.63 -9.60 -2.67
C PRO A 587 53.01 -10.20 -2.92
N ALA A 588 53.09 -11.14 -3.87
CA ALA A 588 54.35 -11.79 -4.21
C ALA A 588 55.39 -10.71 -4.56
N ASP A 589 56.50 -10.68 -3.81
CA ASP A 589 57.60 -9.76 -4.02
C ASP A 589 58.16 -10.02 -5.43
N THR A 590 57.83 -9.17 -6.40
CA THR A 590 58.28 -9.27 -7.79
C THR A 590 59.76 -8.88 -7.95
N ARG A 591 60.55 -8.97 -6.89
CA ARG A 591 61.96 -8.61 -6.85
C ARG A 591 62.94 -9.71 -7.25
N HIS A 592 62.53 -10.75 -7.98
CA HIS A 592 63.48 -11.67 -8.65
C HIS A 592 63.06 -11.94 -10.10
N ALA A 593 63.20 -10.93 -10.96
CA ALA A 593 63.28 -11.10 -12.41
C ALA A 593 64.40 -10.22 -13.00
N ALA A 594 65.63 -10.56 -12.62
CA ALA A 594 66.88 -10.21 -13.29
C ALA A 594 67.78 -11.43 -13.00
N THR A 595 68.33 -12.19 -13.94
CA THR A 595 69.01 -11.84 -15.18
C THR A 595 69.18 -13.12 -16.01
N ASP A 596 68.73 -13.15 -17.26
CA ASP A 596 69.28 -14.08 -18.26
C ASP A 596 70.00 -13.25 -19.33
N PRO A 597 71.29 -13.50 -19.61
CA PRO A 597 72.03 -12.75 -20.61
C PRO A 597 71.71 -13.26 -22.02
N VAL A 598 71.31 -12.35 -22.88
CA VAL A 598 71.14 -12.55 -24.33
C VAL A 598 72.51 -12.81 -24.98
N PRO A 599 72.70 -13.87 -25.80
CA PRO A 599 73.91 -14.03 -26.59
C PRO A 599 73.88 -13.16 -27.85
N SER A 600 74.98 -12.42 -28.10
CA SER A 600 75.18 -11.58 -29.28
C SER A 600 75.15 -12.36 -30.60
N PRO A 601 74.52 -11.84 -31.67
CA PRO A 601 74.68 -12.39 -33.01
C PRO A 601 75.84 -11.74 -33.77
N LEU A 602 76.51 -12.57 -34.57
CA LEU A 602 77.41 -12.20 -35.68
C LEU A 602 76.66 -11.51 -36.82
#